data_AF-A0A645GL98-F1
#
_entry.id   AF-A0A645GL98-F1
#
_cell.length_a   1.000
_cell.length_b   1.000
_cell.length_c   1.000
_cell.angle_alpha   90.00
_cell.angle_beta   90.00
_cell.angle_gamma   90.00
#
_symmetry.space_group_name_H-M   'P 1'
#
loop_
_entity.id
_entity.type
_entity.pdbx_description
1 polymer ?
#
loop_
_entity_poly.entity_id
_entity_poly.type
_entity_poly.pdbx_seq_one_letter_code
_entity_poly.pdbx_strand_id
1 'polypeptide(L)'
;MNNILSKLTEANVLIEVFYDAKRLKTYQPAIDIHQLTINLLFDKLESHGSENFLTNKNELLDTFWHKTNEIRQKSELMAEKILIKDI
;
A
#
# COMPACT_ATOMS: atom_id res chain seq x y z
N MET A 1 17.26 -5.63 -3.75
CA MET A 1 16.16 -5.53 -4.73
C MET A 1 14.94 -5.01 -3.99
N ASN A 2 14.74 -3.68 -3.95
CA ASN A 2 13.65 -3.04 -3.23
C ASN A 2 12.41 -2.96 -4.12
N ASN A 3 11.69 -4.08 -4.28
CA ASN A 3 10.42 -4.09 -5.00
C ASN A 3 9.30 -3.64 -4.04
N ILE A 4 8.53 -2.62 -4.43
CA ILE A 4 7.38 -2.12 -3.65
C ILE A 4 6.39 -3.23 -3.31
N LEU A 5 6.20 -4.20 -4.21
CA LEU A 5 5.30 -5.33 -4.00
C LEU A 5 5.78 -6.24 -2.85
N SER A 6 7.09 -6.43 -2.71
CA SER A 6 7.67 -7.19 -1.60
C SER A 6 7.44 -6.46 -0.27
N LYS A 7 7.66 -5.14 -0.23
CA LYS A 7 7.40 -4.35 0.99
C LYS A 7 5.92 -4.36 1.39
N LEU A 8 5.00 -4.25 0.42
CA LEU A 8 3.56 -4.35 0.68
C LEU A 8 3.15 -5.74 1.18
N THR A 9 3.83 -6.78 0.71
CA THR A 9 3.59 -8.15 1.18
C THR A 9 4.13 -8.33 2.60
N GLU A 10 5.35 -7.87 2.87
CA GLU A 10 5.95 -7.88 4.21
C GLU A 10 5.08 -7.12 5.21
N ALA A 11 4.48 -6.00 4.79
CA ALA A 11 3.57 -5.19 5.60
C ALA A 11 2.14 -5.75 5.73
N ASN A 12 1.86 -6.94 5.18
CA ASN A 12 0.52 -7.55 5.15
C ASN A 12 -0.56 -6.61 4.57
N VAL A 13 -0.20 -5.82 3.55
CA VAL A 13 -1.13 -5.04 2.73
C VAL A 13 -1.53 -5.84 1.50
N LEU A 14 -0.58 -6.58 0.94
CA LEU A 14 -0.80 -7.54 -0.15
C LEU A 14 -0.47 -8.95 0.32
N ILE A 15 -1.03 -9.95 -0.36
CA ILE A 15 -0.57 -11.33 -0.30
C ILE A 15 -0.24 -11.83 -1.70
N GLU A 16 0.77 -12.69 -1.77
CA GLU A 16 1.19 -13.34 -3.00
C GLU A 16 0.26 -14.51 -3.31
N VAL A 17 -0.24 -14.54 -4.55
CA VAL A 17 -1.08 -15.62 -5.05
C VAL A 17 -0.36 -16.27 -6.22
N PHE A 18 -0.38 -17.60 -6.23
CA PHE A 18 0.20 -18.40 -7.30
C PHE A 18 -0.92 -19.06 -8.09
N TYR A 19 -1.00 -18.75 -9.38
CA TYR A 19 -1.85 -19.49 -10.31
C TYR A 19 -1.05 -20.63 -10.96
N ASP A 20 -1.70 -21.79 -11.07
CA ASP A 20 -1.13 -23.10 -11.41
C ASP A 20 -0.34 -23.15 -12.75
N ALA A 21 0.42 -24.24 -12.90
CA ALA A 21 1.30 -24.71 -13.97
C ALA A 21 2.45 -23.77 -14.39
N LYS A 22 2.24 -22.45 -14.40
CA LYS A 22 3.22 -21.46 -14.89
C LYS A 22 3.97 -20.73 -13.77
N ARG A 23 3.64 -20.98 -12.50
CA ARG A 23 4.23 -20.29 -11.32
C ARG A 23 4.22 -18.76 -11.47
N LEU A 24 3.16 -18.21 -12.07
CA LEU A 24 3.01 -16.77 -12.20
C LEU A 24 2.59 -16.20 -10.84
N LYS A 25 3.41 -15.30 -10.31
CA LYS A 25 3.14 -14.58 -9.06
C LYS A 25 2.21 -13.40 -9.36
N THR A 26 1.02 -13.42 -8.77
CA THR A 26 0.10 -12.29 -8.72
C THR A 26 -0.04 -11.80 -7.28
N TYR A 27 -0.71 -10.66 -7.10
CA TYR A 27 -0.93 -10.07 -5.78
C TYR A 27 -2.39 -9.70 -5.63
N GLN A 28 -2.91 -9.89 -4.43
CA GLN A 28 -4.23 -9.41 -4.03
C GLN A 28 -4.15 -8.69 -2.68
N PRO A 29 -5.10 -7.80 -2.36
CA PRO A 29 -5.19 -7.21 -1.04
C PRO A 29 -5.24 -8.29 0.05
N ALA A 30 -4.42 -8.12 1.08
CA ALA A 30 -4.49 -8.91 2.32
C ALA A 30 -5.64 -8.43 3.23
N ILE A 31 -6.18 -7.24 2.94
CA ILE A 31 -7.21 -6.53 3.67
C ILE A 31 -8.38 -6.33 2.71
N ASP A 32 -9.62 -6.42 3.21
CA ASP A 32 -10.79 -6.04 2.41
C ASP A 32 -10.62 -4.63 1.87
N ILE A 33 -10.75 -4.47 0.56
CA ILE A 33 -10.58 -3.17 -0.11
C ILE A 33 -11.64 -2.13 0.32
N HIS A 34 -12.74 -2.58 0.91
CA HIS A 34 -13.75 -1.70 1.54
C HIS A 34 -13.40 -1.28 2.96
N GLN A 35 -12.28 -1.76 3.49
CA GLN A 35 -11.76 -1.45 4.82
C GLN A 35 -10.34 -0.89 4.78
N LEU A 36 -9.64 -1.01 3.64
CA LEU A 36 -8.31 -0.47 3.45
C LEU A 36 -8.35 1.04 3.26
N THR A 37 -8.24 1.78 4.36
CA THR A 37 -8.18 3.24 4.38
C THR A 37 -6.76 3.76 4.19
N ILE A 38 -6.61 5.06 3.91
CA ILE A 38 -5.30 5.71 3.86
C ILE A 38 -4.58 5.49 5.18
N ASN A 39 -5.23 5.76 6.31
CA ASN A 39 -4.56 5.63 7.61
C ASN A 39 -4.14 4.19 7.90
N LEU A 40 -5.01 3.21 7.61
CA LEU A 40 -4.67 1.80 7.80
C LEU A 40 -3.48 1.37 6.92
N LEU A 41 -3.37 1.88 5.70
CA LEU A 41 -2.20 1.65 4.85
C LEU A 41 -0.92 2.16 5.53
N PHE A 42 -0.93 3.41 6.01
CA PHE A 42 0.23 3.98 6.69
C PHE A 42 0.58 3.25 7.99
N ASP A 43 -0.41 2.93 8.82
CA ASP A 43 -0.20 2.21 10.07
C ASP A 43 0.48 0.85 9.83
N LYS A 44 0.08 0.14 8.77
CA LYS A 44 0.73 -1.12 8.35
C LYS A 44 2.17 -0.89 7.92
N LEU A 45 2.44 0.15 7.14
CA LEU A 45 3.80 0.44 6.66
C LEU A 45 4.74 0.87 7.80
N GLU A 46 4.26 1.72 8.70
CA GLU A 46 5.00 2.22 9.87
C GLU A 46 5.30 1.10 10.87
N SER A 47 4.30 0.26 11.18
CA SER A 47 4.47 -0.89 12.07
C SER A 47 5.53 -1.90 11.58
N HIS A 48 5.76 -1.93 10.27
CA HIS A 48 6.75 -2.79 9.62
C HIS A 48 8.11 -2.10 9.39
N GLY A 49 8.33 -0.88 9.91
CA GLY A 49 9.60 -0.16 9.77
C GLY A 49 9.87 0.34 8.35
N SER A 50 8.82 0.53 7.55
CA SER A 50 8.94 0.91 6.14
C SER A 50 9.04 2.43 5.93
N GLU A 51 9.80 3.13 6.76
CA GLU A 51 9.90 4.61 6.72
C GLU A 51 10.47 5.12 5.39
N ASN A 52 11.30 4.30 4.71
CA ASN A 52 11.86 4.59 3.38
C ASN A 52 11.13 3.81 2.27
N PHE A 53 9.79 3.81 2.31
CA PHE A 53 8.95 3.04 1.39
C PHE A 53 9.18 3.44 -0.09
N LEU A 54 9.24 4.74 -0.38
CA LEU A 54 9.43 5.29 -1.72
C LEU A 54 10.89 5.51 -2.09
N THR A 55 11.55 4.44 -2.53
CA THR A 55 12.74 4.56 -3.38
C THR A 55 12.46 4.08 -4.80
N ASN A 56 11.17 4.04 -5.19
CA ASN A 56 10.73 3.52 -6.49
C ASN A 56 10.61 4.64 -7.52
N LYS A 57 11.09 4.41 -8.74
CA LYS A 57 11.18 5.38 -9.85
C LYS A 57 9.89 5.47 -10.69
N ASN A 58 8.74 5.08 -10.15
CA ASN A 58 7.49 5.03 -10.89
C ASN A 58 6.64 6.27 -10.58
N GLU A 59 6.40 7.12 -11.59
CA GLU A 59 5.69 8.40 -11.43
C GLU A 59 4.24 8.24 -10.94
N LEU A 60 3.52 7.18 -11.35
CA LEU A 60 2.15 6.93 -10.90
C LEU A 60 2.12 6.59 -9.41
N LEU A 61 3.03 5.72 -8.97
CA LEU A 61 3.16 5.35 -7.56
C LEU A 61 3.62 6.53 -6.70
N ASP A 62 4.53 7.36 -7.24
CA ASP A 62 5.00 8.57 -6.58
C ASP A 62 3.87 9.58 -6.40
N THR A 63 3.10 9.84 -7.47
CA THR A 63 1.92 10.72 -7.43
C THR A 63 0.87 10.24 -6.42
N PHE A 64 0.57 8.94 -6.44
CA PHE A 64 -0.36 8.32 -5.50
C PHE A 64 0.09 8.52 -4.05
N TRP A 65 1.38 8.28 -3.77
CA TRP A 65 1.92 8.44 -2.43
C TRP A 65 1.94 9.89 -1.97
N HIS A 66 2.31 10.83 -2.85
CA HIS A 66 2.22 12.26 -2.55
C HIS A 66 0.79 12.66 -2.18
N LYS A 67 -0.21 12.24 -2.96
CA LYS A 67 -1.62 12.52 -2.69
C LYS A 67 -2.10 11.93 -1.36
N THR A 68 -1.77 10.67 -1.08
CA THR A 68 -2.17 10.01 0.18
C THR A 68 -1.47 10.62 1.40
N ASN A 69 -0.19 10.97 1.29
CA ASN A 69 0.54 11.71 2.33
C ASN A 69 -0.03 13.10 2.60
N GLU A 70 -0.40 13.83 1.55
CA GLU A 70 -1.03 15.15 1.70
C GLU A 70 -2.37 15.04 2.45
N ILE A 71 -3.18 14.04 2.12
CA ILE A 71 -4.48 13.84 2.79
C ILE A 71 -4.26 13.54 4.28
N ARG A 72 -3.33 12.63 4.60
CA ARG A 72 -3.01 12.29 6.00
C ARG A 72 -2.48 13.49 6.79
N GLN A 73 -1.57 14.27 6.20
CA GLN A 73 -1.03 15.49 6.83
C GLN A 73 -2.09 16.59 7.01
N LYS A 74 -3.04 16.70 6.07
CA LYS A 74 -4.13 17.69 6.16
C LYS A 74 -5.17 17.31 7.22
N SER A 75 -5.51 16.03 7.33
CA SER A 75 -6.47 15.55 8.32
C SER A 75 -6.39 14.03 8.53
N GLU A 76 -6.00 13.62 9.73
CA GLU A 76 -6.05 12.21 10.16
C GLU A 76 -7.48 11.65 10.09
N LEU A 77 -8.49 12.44 10.49
CA LEU A 77 -9.90 12.06 10.42
C LEU A 77 -10.39 11.81 8.99
N MET A 78 -9.83 12.49 7.99
CA MET A 78 -10.14 12.22 6.58
C MET A 78 -9.41 10.96 6.10
N ALA A 79 -8.14 10.80 6.46
CA ALA A 79 -7.36 9.62 6.11
C ALA A 79 -7.92 8.32 6.72
N GLU A 80 -8.58 8.41 7.87
CA GLU A 80 -9.27 7.28 8.50
C GLU A 80 -10.52 6.84 7.72
N LYS A 81 -11.14 7.73 6.94
CA LYS A 81 -12.40 7.46 6.23
C LYS A 81 -12.22 7.14 4.75
N ILE A 82 -11.19 7.69 4.11
CA ILE A 82 -10.97 7.52 2.67
C ILE A 82 -10.35 6.16 2.40
N LEU A 83 -10.97 5.38 1.52
CA LEU A 83 -10.48 4.09 1.08
C LEU A 83 -9.43 4.25 -0.03
N ILE A 84 -8.44 3.37 -0.06
CA ILE A 84 -7.37 3.39 -1.06
C ILE A 84 -7.90 3.24 -2.49
N LYS A 85 -8.98 2.47 -2.69
CA LYS A 85 -9.60 2.29 -4.00
C LYS A 85 -10.30 3.54 -4.56
N ASP A 86 -10.53 4.56 -3.73
CA ASP A 86 -11.27 5.77 -4.09
C ASP A 86 -10.32 6.96 -4.39
N ILE A 87 -8.99 6.73 -4.38
CA ILE A 87 -7.93 7.70 -4.66
C ILE A 87 -7.60 7.75 -6.15
#